data_AF-A0A0A1H1M3-F1
#
_entry.id   AF-A0A0A1H1M3-F1
#
_cell.length_a   1.000
_cell.length_b   1.000
_cell.length_c   1.000
_cell.angle_alpha   90.00
_cell.angle_beta   90.00
_cell.angle_gamma   90.00
#
_symmetry.space_group_name_H-M   'P 1'
#
loop_
_entity.id
_entity.type
_entity.pdbx_description
1 polymer ?
#
loop_
_entity_poly.entity_id
_entity_poly.type
_entity_poly.pdbx_seq_one_letter_code
_entity_poly.pdbx_strand_id
1 'polypeptide(L)' 'MERRQIRRGGIRSAGYDRASRELEVEFDSGAIIRHRNVGEEIARRFLSSSAPASYYRDNIEEEYPGRRER' A
#
# COMPACT_ATOMS: atom_id res chain seq x y z
N MET A 1 -12.85 -2.51 -2.83
CA MET A 1 -11.39 -2.81 -2.85
C MET A 1 -11.11 -4.30 -3.03
N GLU A 2 -10.25 -4.68 -3.98
CA GLU A 2 -9.66 -6.03 -4.09
C GLU A 2 -8.17 -5.96 -3.76
N ARG A 3 -7.68 -6.83 -2.86
CA ARG A 3 -6.25 -6.90 -2.51
C ARG A 3 -5.54 -7.82 -3.51
N ARG A 4 -4.39 -7.36 -4.02
CA ARG A 4 -3.49 -8.16 -4.85
C ARG A 4 -2.35 -8.70 -4.00
N GLN A 5 -2.05 -9.97 -4.17
CA GLN A 5 -0.91 -10.60 -3.50
C GLN A 5 0.39 -10.11 -4.13
N ILE A 6 1.31 -9.61 -3.30
CA ILE A 6 2.60 -9.07 -3.75
C ILE A 6 3.75 -9.97 -3.28
N ARG A 7 3.76 -10.35 -1.99
CA ARG A 7 4.78 -11.19 -1.33
C ARG A 7 6.22 -10.82 -1.69
N ARG A 8 6.60 -9.55 -1.50
CA ARG A 8 7.96 -9.03 -1.75
C ARG A 8 8.37 -8.01 -0.71
N GLY A 9 9.60 -8.10 -0.24
CA GLY A 9 10.22 -7.09 0.64
C GLY A 9 9.45 -6.81 1.93
N GLY A 10 8.75 -7.80 2.49
CA GLY A 10 7.94 -7.65 3.71
C GLY A 10 6.49 -7.23 3.48
N ILE A 11 6.07 -6.99 2.24
CA ILE A 11 4.67 -6.74 1.87
C ILE A 11 4.04 -8.04 1.39
N ARG A 12 2.97 -8.47 2.07
CA ARG A 12 2.23 -9.68 1.77
C ARG A 12 1.18 -9.43 0.70
N SER A 13 0.34 -8.41 0.87
CA SER A 13 -0.68 -8.02 -0.10
C SER A 13 -0.95 -6.52 -0.03
N ALA A 14 -1.52 -5.96 -1.09
CA ALA A 14 -2.00 -4.58 -1.07
C ALA A 14 -3.19 -4.36 -1.99
N GLY A 15 -4.06 -3.44 -1.61
CA GLY A 15 -5.21 -3.01 -2.42
C GLY A 15 -5.26 -1.50 -2.54
N TYR A 16 -6.01 -1.02 -3.52
CA TYR A 16 -6.37 0.40 -3.61
C TYR A 16 -7.87 0.52 -3.84
N ASP A 17 -8.51 1.43 -3.10
CA ASP A 17 -9.91 1.79 -3.28
C ASP A 17 -10.00 3.18 -3.91
N ARG A 18 -10.51 3.23 -5.15
CA ARG A 18 -10.64 4.48 -5.91
C ARG A 18 -11.75 5.38 -5.37
N ALA A 19 -12.78 4.80 -4.75
CA ALA A 19 -13.92 5.57 -4.25
C ALA A 19 -13.55 6.33 -2.98
N SER A 20 -12.81 5.70 -2.06
CA SER A 20 -12.31 6.36 -0.85
C SER A 20 -10.90 6.94 -0.98
N ARG A 21 -10.19 6.69 -2.09
CA ARG A 21 -8.77 7.06 -2.30
C ARG A 21 -7.87 6.52 -1.20
N GLU A 22 -8.12 5.27 -0.81
CA GLU A 22 -7.40 4.59 0.26
C GLU A 22 -6.53 3.47 -0.29
N LEU A 23 -5.26 3.47 0.09
CA LEU A 23 -4.33 2.37 -0.15
C LEU A 23 -4.22 1.54 1.13
N GLU A 24 -4.44 0.24 1.01
CA GLU A 24 -4.29 -0.70 2.12
C GLU A 24 -3.11 -1.62 1.83
N VAL A 25 -2.19 -1.71 2.78
CA VAL A 25 -0.96 -2.50 2.68
C VAL A 25 -0.93 -3.47 3.84
N GLU A 26 -0.89 -4.76 3.51
CA GLU A 26 -0.73 -5.85 4.44
C GLU A 26 0.72 -6.32 4.42
N PHE A 27 1.37 -6.25 5.58
CA PHE A 27 2.73 -6.71 5.78
C PHE A 27 2.75 -8.20 6.13
N ASP A 28 3.91 -8.82 5.93
CA ASP A 28 4.11 -10.24 6.25
C ASP A 28 3.93 -10.54 7.75
N SER A 29 4.17 -9.54 8.61
CA SER A 29 3.90 -9.59 10.05
C SER A 29 2.40 -9.67 10.42
N GLY A 30 1.51 -9.56 9.43
CA GLY A 30 0.06 -9.47 9.63
C GLY A 30 -0.43 -8.06 9.95
N ALA A 31 0.47 -7.08 10.05
CA ALA A 31 0.07 -5.68 10.22
C ALA A 31 -0.60 -5.15 8.94
N ILE A 32 -1.71 -4.44 9.09
CA ILE A 32 -2.41 -3.77 7.99
C ILE A 32 -2.31 -2.26 8.22
N ILE A 33 -1.77 -1.54 7.23
CA ILE A 33 -1.69 -0.07 7.25
C ILE A 33 -2.55 0.47 6.13
N ARG A 34 -3.42 1.43 6.46
CA ARG A 34 -4.27 2.16 5.52
C ARG A 34 -3.78 3.59 5.38
N HIS A 35 -3.45 3.99 4.17
CA HIS A 35 -3.11 5.36 3.80
C HIS A 35 -4.31 6.01 3.10
N ARG A 36 -4.66 7.22 3.54
CA ARG A 36 -5.75 8.01 2.96
C ARG A 36 -5.22 9.03 1.97
N ASN A 37 -6.10 9.45 1.05
CA ASN A 37 -5.79 10.44 0.01
C ASN A 37 -4.64 10.04 -0.93
N VAL A 38 -4.38 8.74 -1.06
CA VAL A 38 -3.36 8.25 -1.99
C VAL A 38 -3.89 8.40 -3.42
N GLY A 39 -3.11 9.05 -4.28
CA GLY A 39 -3.48 9.21 -5.68
C GLY A 39 -3.51 7.88 -6.43
N GLU A 40 -4.43 7.73 -7.39
CA GLU A 40 -4.56 6.50 -8.18
C GLU A 40 -3.26 6.14 -8.89
N GLU A 41 -2.51 7.14 -9.39
CA GLU A 41 -1.23 6.93 -10.05
C GLU A 41 -0.16 6.35 -9.11
N ILE A 42 -0.07 6.87 -7.88
CA ILE A 42 0.87 6.36 -6.85
C ILE A 42 0.51 4.93 -6.49
N ALA A 43 -0.77 4.66 -6.23
CA ALA A 43 -1.24 3.32 -5.93
C ALA A 43 -0.99 2.35 -7.09
N ARG A 44 -1.25 2.76 -8.34
CA ARG A 44 -0.99 1.95 -9.53
C ARG A 44 0.50 1.66 -9.71
N ARG A 45 1.37 2.65 -9.51
CA ARG A 45 2.83 2.48 -9.58
C ARG A 45 3.31 1.52 -8.50
N PHE A 46 2.87 1.70 -7.26
CA PHE A 46 3.18 0.80 -6.15
C PHE A 46 2.77 -0.64 -6.45
N LEU A 47 1.52 -0.85 -6.87
CA LEU A 47 0.97 -2.17 -7.15
C LEU A 47 1.59 -2.84 -8.39
N SER A 48 2.25 -2.09 -9.28
CA SER A 48 2.93 -2.59 -10.48
C SER A 48 4.46 -2.56 -10.37
N SER A 49 5.00 -2.09 -9.25
CA SER A 49 6.44 -1.92 -9.06
C SER A 49 7.13 -3.28 -8.89
N SER A 50 8.30 -3.43 -9.50
CA SER A 50 9.18 -4.59 -9.27
C SER A 50 9.74 -4.63 -7.84
N ALA A 51 9.80 -3.47 -7.17
CA ALA A 51 10.31 -3.27 -5.81
C ALA A 51 9.29 -2.51 -4.93
N PRO A 52 8.17 -3.16 -4.56
CA PRO A 52 7.05 -2.51 -3.89
C PRO A 52 7.40 -2.00 -2.49
N ALA A 53 8.24 -2.71 -1.73
CA ALA A 53 8.65 -2.30 -0.39
C ALA A 53 9.48 -1.01 -0.38
N SER A 54 10.41 -0.87 -1.33
CA SER A 54 11.19 0.35 -1.48
C SER A 54 10.31 1.52 -1.92
N TYR A 55 9.44 1.29 -2.90
CA TYR A 55 8.50 2.31 -3.37
C TYR A 55 7.56 2.77 -2.26
N TYR A 56 7.03 1.84 -1.46
CA TYR A 56 6.17 2.15 -0.34
C TYR A 56 6.86 3.06 0.68
N ARG A 57 8.09 2.73 1.09
CA ARG A 57 8.81 3.53 2.09
C ARG A 57 9.06 4.97 1.60
N ASP A 58 9.49 5.11 0.35
CA ASP A 58 9.93 6.37 -0.23
C ASP A 58 8.78 7.26 -0.71
N ASN A 59 7.69 6.67 -1.23
CA ASN A 59 6.60 7.41 -1.89
C ASN A 59 5.28 7.38 -1.13
N ILE A 60 5.12 6.50 -0.14
CA ILE A 60 3.84 6.29 0.55
C ILE A 60 3.95 6.52 2.06
N GLU A 61 4.92 5.88 2.71
CA GLU A 61 5.09 5.93 4.17
C GLU A 61 5.47 7.33 4.66
N GLU A 62 6.34 8.04 3.92
CA GLU A 62 6.75 9.41 4.24
C GLU A 62 5.66 10.45 3.87
N GLU A 63 4.98 10.25 2.75
CA GLU A 63 4.12 11.27 2.13
C GLU A 63 2.65 11.21 2.60
N TYR A 64 2.16 10.04 3.04
CA TYR A 64 0.74 9.85 3.35
C TYR A 64 0.55 9.31 4.78
N PRO A 65 -0.40 9.87 5.54
CA PRO A 65 -0.68 9.39 6.89
C PRO A 65 -1.16 7.93 6.85
N GLY A 66 -0.38 7.04 7.44
CA GLY A 66 -0.70 5.62 7.60
C GLY A 66 -1.40 5.36 8.93
N ARG A 67 -2.62 4.81 8.88
CA ARG A 67 -3.31 4.29 10.05
C ARG A 67 -3.14 2.78 10.12
N ARG A 68 -2.56 2.29 11.21
CA ARG A 68 -2.51 0.85 11.49
C ARG A 68 -3.88 0.37 11.96
N GLU A 69 -4.45 -0.58 11.24
CA GLU A 69 -5.65 -1.29 11.65
C GLU A 69 -5.20 -2.47 12.52
N ARG A 70 -5.80 -2.60 13.72
CA ARG A 70 -5.47 -3.62 14.72
C ARG A 70 -6.30 -4.88 14.53
#